data_AF-A0AAV4G0U1-F1
#
_entry.id   AF-A0AAV4G0U1-F1
#
_cell.length_a   1.000
_cell.length_b   1.000
_cell.length_c   1.000
_cell.angle_alpha   90.00
_cell.angle_beta   90.00
_cell.angle_gamma   90.00
#
_symmetry.space_group_name_H-M   'P 1'
#
loop_
_entity.id
_entity.type
_entity.pdbx_description
1 polymer ?
#
loop_
_entity_poly.entity_id
_entity_poly.type
_entity_poly.pdbx_seq_one_letter_code
_entity_poly.pdbx_strand_id
1 'polypeptide(L)'
;MPELTSQRQIIGDENNPAMAAGQVGMMGQEAHRGGQAIEFQCDTNEEKILNATIKALNSGSLTPLIKEELRCTIQSRRLAEGKGELKVEFKSPPKKKTMSEEERARYLKRRVQNREAAQRFRQKQKDTSDMLSAVSSHEVGVTPCIITLTKIFKNWLSGSLELTRIPELVQQ
;
A
#
# COMPACT_ATOMS: atom_id res chain seq x y z
N MET A 1 40.71 -1.13 21.00
CA MET A 1 40.83 -0.93 19.54
C MET A 1 40.71 0.56 19.28
N PRO A 2 41.78 1.24 18.83
CA PRO A 2 41.80 2.69 18.71
C PRO A 2 41.03 3.19 17.49
N GLU A 3 40.52 4.41 17.65
CA GLU A 3 39.73 5.21 16.72
C GLU A 3 40.50 5.55 15.43
N LEU A 4 39.81 5.53 14.29
CA LEU A 4 40.30 6.12 13.05
C LEU A 4 39.48 7.37 12.73
N THR A 5 40.06 8.51 13.06
CA THR A 5 39.68 9.86 12.66
C THR A 5 39.99 10.04 11.17
N SER A 6 38.96 10.24 10.35
CA SER A 6 39.13 10.59 8.93
C SER A 6 38.86 12.08 8.74
N GLN A 7 39.96 12.83 8.62
CA GLN A 7 39.99 14.21 8.18
C GLN A 7 39.58 14.28 6.71
N ARG A 8 38.61 15.13 6.37
CA ARG A 8 38.44 15.61 4.99
C ARG A 8 38.52 17.12 4.97
N GLN A 9 39.49 17.56 4.17
CA GLN A 9 39.95 18.91 3.98
C GLN A 9 38.91 19.78 3.27
N ILE A 10 39.01 21.05 3.63
CA ILE A 10 38.35 22.23 3.09
C ILE A 10 38.93 22.50 1.70
N ILE A 11 38.08 22.72 0.71
CA ILE A 11 38.44 23.46 -0.52
C ILE A 11 37.37 24.54 -0.67
N GLY A 12 37.78 25.79 -0.43
CA GLY A 12 37.09 26.96 -0.94
C GLY A 12 37.61 27.26 -2.34
N ASP A 13 36.74 27.76 -3.19
CA ASP A 13 37.13 28.61 -4.31
C ASP A 13 36.12 29.75 -4.40
N GLU A 14 36.60 30.90 -3.95
CA GLU A 14 36.11 32.23 -4.25
C GLU A 14 36.27 32.46 -5.75
N ASN A 15 35.21 32.85 -6.46
CA ASN A 15 35.34 33.67 -7.67
C ASN A 15 33.97 34.28 -8.05
N ASN A 16 33.82 35.54 -7.65
CA ASN A 16 32.90 36.52 -8.21
C ASN A 16 33.52 37.02 -9.55
N PRO A 17 32.74 37.44 -10.55
CA PRO A 17 32.51 38.88 -10.62
C PRO A 17 31.13 39.30 -11.15
N ALA A 18 30.62 40.34 -10.49
CA ALA A 18 29.58 41.23 -10.97
C ALA A 18 29.94 41.81 -12.34
N MET A 19 29.04 41.65 -13.32
CA MET A 19 29.04 42.42 -14.55
C MET A 19 27.87 43.39 -14.55
N ALA A 20 28.24 44.64 -14.73
CA ALA A 20 27.43 45.83 -14.73
C ALA A 20 26.83 46.13 -16.11
N ALA A 21 25.86 47.05 -16.08
CA ALA A 21 25.46 47.98 -17.13
C ALA A 21 24.56 47.46 -18.28
N GLY A 22 23.47 48.20 -18.51
CA GLY A 22 22.65 48.09 -19.72
C GLY A 22 21.24 48.67 -19.60
N GLN A 23 21.12 49.96 -19.29
CA GLN A 23 19.86 50.70 -19.37
C GLN A 23 19.80 51.41 -20.74
N VAL A 24 19.00 50.91 -21.69
CA VAL A 24 18.50 51.68 -22.86
C VAL A 24 17.25 50.99 -23.43
N GLY A 25 16.22 51.76 -23.79
CA GLY A 25 15.33 51.39 -24.92
C GLY A 25 13.83 51.35 -24.63
N MET A 26 13.15 52.44 -24.94
CA MET A 26 11.69 52.55 -25.02
C MET A 26 11.13 51.90 -26.31
N MET A 27 9.80 51.72 -26.29
CA MET A 27 8.87 51.70 -27.41
C MET A 27 8.83 50.48 -28.33
N GLY A 28 7.62 49.91 -28.45
CA GLY A 28 7.26 48.96 -29.51
C GLY A 28 6.04 48.13 -29.16
N GLN A 29 4.84 48.72 -29.26
CA GLN A 29 3.60 47.94 -29.36
C GLN A 29 3.56 47.29 -30.74
N GLU A 30 3.67 45.96 -30.83
CA GLU A 30 3.16 45.23 -31.99
C GLU A 30 2.52 43.91 -31.53
N ALA A 31 1.19 43.92 -31.45
CA ALA A 31 0.38 42.74 -31.27
C ALA A 31 0.34 41.94 -32.58
N HIS A 32 1.42 41.22 -32.88
CA HIS A 32 1.39 40.16 -33.88
C HIS A 32 0.88 38.87 -33.23
N ARG A 33 -0.42 38.58 -33.41
CA ARG A 33 -0.95 37.21 -33.35
C ARG A 33 -0.44 36.43 -34.56
N GLY A 34 0.86 36.18 -34.59
CA GLY A 34 1.45 35.10 -35.38
C GLY A 34 1.48 33.88 -34.50
N GLY A 35 0.65 32.88 -34.80
CA GLY A 35 0.85 31.54 -34.27
C GLY A 35 2.16 31.02 -34.83
N GLN A 36 3.28 31.40 -34.21
CA GLN A 36 4.53 30.70 -34.40
C GLN A 36 4.27 29.29 -33.92
N ALA A 37 4.33 28.33 -34.83
CA ALA A 37 4.52 26.95 -34.47
C ALA A 37 5.75 26.93 -33.55
N ILE A 38 5.51 26.80 -32.25
CA ILE A 38 6.58 26.49 -31.31
C ILE A 38 7.08 25.15 -31.80
N GLU A 39 8.21 25.16 -32.51
CA GLU A 39 8.93 23.94 -32.81
C GLU A 39 9.12 23.22 -31.47
N PHE A 40 8.44 22.10 -31.35
CA PHE A 40 8.39 21.29 -30.15
C PHE A 40 9.72 20.56 -30.05
N GLN A 41 10.80 21.28 -29.76
CA GLN A 41 12.04 20.70 -29.28
C GLN A 41 11.78 20.29 -27.83
N CYS A 42 11.11 19.16 -27.64
CA CYS A 42 11.34 18.43 -26.41
C CYS A 42 12.78 17.96 -26.51
N ASP A 43 13.63 18.38 -25.57
CA ASP A 43 14.98 17.88 -25.48
C ASP A 43 14.89 16.36 -25.36
N THR A 44 15.12 15.69 -26.48
CA THR A 44 15.27 14.26 -26.64
C THR A 44 16.51 13.89 -25.86
N ASN A 45 16.38 13.74 -24.55
CA ASN A 45 17.31 12.95 -23.77
C ASN A 45 17.08 11.49 -24.21
N GLU A 46 17.53 11.16 -25.42
CA GLU A 46 17.45 9.83 -26.03
C GLU A 46 18.00 8.79 -25.08
N GLU A 47 19.05 9.15 -24.34
CA GLU A 47 19.63 8.35 -23.26
C GLU A 47 18.59 7.95 -22.19
N LYS A 48 17.69 8.85 -21.77
CA LYS A 48 16.65 8.53 -20.77
C LYS A 48 15.60 7.59 -21.32
N ILE A 49 15.21 7.75 -22.58
CA ILE A 49 14.28 6.85 -23.26
C ILE A 49 14.91 5.47 -23.43
N LEU A 50 16.15 5.39 -23.91
CA LEU A 50 16.91 4.15 -24.02
C LEU A 50 17.04 3.45 -22.66
N ASN A 51 17.38 4.19 -21.61
CA ASN A 51 17.45 3.66 -20.26
C ASN A 51 16.09 3.14 -19.74
N ALA A 52 14.98 3.83 -20.07
CA ALA A 52 13.64 3.37 -19.72
C ALA A 52 13.26 2.09 -20.49
N THR A 53 13.61 2.00 -21.77
CA THR A 53 13.42 0.81 -22.60
C THR A 53 14.18 -0.38 -22.02
N ILE A 54 15.46 -0.21 -21.69
CA ILE A 54 16.28 -1.28 -21.07
C ILE A 54 15.65 -1.74 -19.74
N LYS A 55 15.20 -0.80 -18.89
CA LYS A 55 14.52 -1.13 -17.62
C LYS A 55 13.20 -1.87 -17.84
N ALA A 56 12.41 -1.47 -18.84
CA ALA A 56 11.16 -2.12 -19.15
C ALA A 56 11.38 -3.56 -19.64
N LEU A 57 12.37 -3.76 -20.52
CA LEU A 57 12.77 -5.09 -20.99
C LEU A 57 13.25 -5.99 -19.82
N ASN A 58 14.09 -5.45 -18.94
CA ASN A 58 14.65 -6.21 -17.81
C ASN A 58 13.61 -6.54 -16.73
N SER A 59 12.65 -5.63 -16.49
CA SER A 59 11.62 -5.82 -15.46
C SER A 59 10.36 -6.54 -15.97
N GLY A 60 10.18 -6.63 -17.28
CA GLY A 60 8.95 -7.12 -17.91
C GLY A 60 7.74 -6.20 -17.69
N SER A 61 7.96 -4.96 -17.26
CA SER A 61 6.89 -3.98 -16.98
C SER A 61 7.07 -2.72 -17.83
N LEU A 62 5.97 -2.22 -18.40
CA LEU A 62 5.95 -1.00 -19.23
C LEU A 62 6.05 0.29 -18.40
N THR A 63 5.91 0.21 -17.08
CA THR A 63 5.91 1.36 -16.17
C THR A 63 7.09 2.34 -16.35
N PRO A 64 8.35 1.90 -16.59
CA PRO A 64 9.46 2.82 -16.81
C PRO A 64 9.27 3.74 -18.02
N LEU A 65 8.69 3.24 -19.11
CA LEU A 65 8.44 4.01 -20.33
C LEU A 65 7.29 5.02 -20.12
N ILE A 66 6.18 4.57 -19.52
CA ILE A 66 5.04 5.43 -19.19
C ILE A 66 5.49 6.60 -18.28
N LYS A 67 6.41 6.33 -17.33
CA LYS A 67 6.93 7.36 -16.44
C LYS A 67 7.70 8.44 -17.20
N GLU A 68 8.51 8.08 -18.19
CA GLU A 68 9.24 9.06 -19.00
C GLU A 68 8.31 9.84 -19.92
N GLU A 69 7.30 9.20 -20.53
CA GLU A 69 6.28 9.89 -21.33
C GLU A 69 5.51 10.94 -20.49
N LEU A 70 5.05 10.56 -19.31
CA LEU A 70 4.36 11.46 -18.38
C LEU A 70 5.26 12.62 -17.96
N ARG A 71 6.54 12.33 -17.68
CA ARG A 71 7.53 13.36 -17.33
C ARG A 71 7.65 14.39 -18.46
N CYS A 72 7.84 13.96 -19.70
CA CYS A 72 7.95 14.84 -20.86
C CYS A 72 6.68 15.68 -21.05
N THR A 73 5.51 15.05 -20.97
CA THR A 73 4.22 15.73 -21.11
C THR A 73 4.02 16.84 -20.07
N ILE A 74 4.34 16.55 -18.81
CA ILE A 74 4.26 17.55 -17.72
C ILE A 74 5.26 18.68 -17.96
N GLN A 75 6.48 18.36 -18.38
CA GLN A 75 7.53 19.33 -18.62
C GLN A 75 7.18 20.28 -19.76
N SER A 76 6.71 19.75 -20.90
CA SER A 76 6.27 20.54 -22.05
C SER A 76 5.11 21.46 -21.68
N ARG A 77 4.12 20.97 -20.93
CA ARG A 77 3.00 21.80 -20.46
C ARG A 77 3.48 22.94 -19.56
N ARG A 78 4.41 22.68 -18.64
CA ARG A 78 4.96 23.72 -17.75
C ARG A 78 5.68 24.81 -18.53
N LEU A 79 6.55 24.43 -19.47
CA LEU A 79 7.29 25.37 -20.30
C LEU A 79 6.34 26.23 -21.14
N ALA A 80 5.29 25.63 -21.71
CA ALA A 80 4.26 26.36 -22.44
C ALA A 80 3.49 27.38 -21.57
N GLU A 81 3.33 27.09 -20.27
CA GLU A 81 2.75 28.01 -19.29
C GLU A 81 3.76 29.08 -18.78
N GLY A 82 4.98 29.10 -19.30
CA GLY A 82 6.06 29.98 -18.83
C GLY A 82 6.61 29.58 -17.45
N LYS A 83 6.26 28.40 -16.95
CA LYS A 83 6.83 27.85 -15.72
C LYS A 83 8.16 27.21 -16.06
N GLY A 84 9.22 27.58 -15.33
CA GLY A 84 10.55 26.98 -15.51
C GLY A 84 10.57 25.45 -15.30
N GLU A 85 11.73 24.86 -15.63
CA GLU A 85 11.95 23.42 -15.57
C GLU A 85 11.57 22.77 -14.23
N LEU A 86 10.98 21.57 -14.29
CA LEU A 86 10.62 20.81 -13.09
C LEU A 86 11.88 20.34 -12.36
N LYS A 87 12.32 21.12 -11.38
CA LYS A 87 13.35 20.73 -10.42
C LYS A 87 12.70 20.02 -9.23
N VAL A 88 12.94 18.72 -9.12
CA VAL A 88 12.53 17.93 -7.94
C VAL A 88 13.65 17.99 -6.92
N GLU A 89 13.46 18.81 -5.89
CA GLU A 89 14.35 18.81 -4.73
C GLU A 89 14.01 17.63 -3.83
N PHE A 90 14.86 16.60 -3.85
CA PHE A 90 14.77 15.51 -2.88
C PHE A 90 15.26 16.01 -1.53
N LYS A 91 14.35 16.58 -0.74
CA LYS A 91 14.63 16.85 0.68
C LYS A 91 14.97 15.54 1.35
N SER A 92 16.03 15.53 2.16
CA SER A 92 16.38 14.36 2.99
C SER A 92 15.12 13.85 3.68
N PRO A 93 14.91 12.51 3.76
CA PRO A 93 13.79 11.95 4.49
C PRO A 93 13.70 12.61 5.86
N PRO A 94 12.50 13.07 6.29
CA PRO A 94 12.33 13.62 7.61
C PRO A 94 12.91 12.65 8.64
N LYS A 95 13.76 13.15 9.54
CA LYS A 95 14.31 12.33 10.61
C LYS A 95 13.14 11.69 11.36
N LYS A 96 13.19 10.37 11.55
CA LYS A 96 12.16 9.65 12.30
C LYS A 96 12.02 10.31 13.68
N LYS A 97 10.81 10.78 14.00
CA LYS A 97 10.51 11.36 15.31
C LYS A 97 10.87 10.31 16.37
N THR A 98 11.68 10.69 17.36
CA THR A 98 11.95 9.85 18.52
C THR A 98 10.65 9.67 19.28
N MET A 99 10.22 8.42 19.46
CA MET A 99 9.04 8.09 20.26
C MET A 99 9.28 8.54 21.71
N SER A 100 8.29 9.21 22.31
CA SER A 100 8.33 9.46 23.75
C SER A 100 8.31 8.14 24.53
N GLU A 101 8.83 8.13 25.75
CA GLU A 101 8.82 6.95 26.63
C GLU A 101 7.39 6.42 26.85
N GLU A 102 6.41 7.33 26.97
CA GLU A 102 4.99 6.98 27.11
C GLU A 102 4.43 6.31 25.85
N GLU A 103 4.77 6.82 24.67
CA GLU A 103 4.37 6.23 23.38
C GLU A 103 4.99 4.83 23.20
N ARG A 104 6.25 4.66 23.62
CA ARG A 104 6.94 3.38 23.60
C ARG A 104 6.27 2.36 24.53
N ALA A 105 5.86 2.78 25.72
CA ALA A 105 5.13 1.92 26.66
C ALA A 105 3.78 1.46 26.09
N ARG A 106 3.00 2.38 25.50
CA ARG A 106 1.73 2.04 24.81
C ARG A 106 1.94 1.06 23.66
N TYR A 107 2.98 1.28 22.84
CA TYR A 107 3.35 0.38 21.76
C TYR A 107 3.67 -1.03 22.26
N LEU A 108 4.48 -1.15 23.31
CA LEU A 108 4.85 -2.45 23.88
C LEU A 108 3.62 -3.19 24.43
N LYS A 109 2.73 -2.50 25.15
CA LYS A 109 1.47 -3.07 25.64
C LYS A 109 0.62 -3.61 24.49
N ARG A 110 0.42 -2.81 23.43
CA ARG A 110 -0.35 -3.23 22.25
C ARG A 110 0.29 -4.44 21.55
N ARG A 111 1.62 -4.49 21.48
CA ARG A 111 2.35 -5.61 20.90
C ARG A 111 2.15 -6.90 21.68
N VAL A 112 2.21 -6.85 23.00
CA VAL A 112 1.95 -8.02 23.87
C VAL A 112 0.51 -8.49 23.73
N GLN A 113 -0.46 -7.58 23.81
CA GLN A 113 -1.88 -7.92 23.64
C GLN A 113 -2.18 -8.55 22.27
N ASN A 114 -1.61 -8.01 21.19
CA ASN A 114 -1.78 -8.57 19.86
C ASN A 114 -1.15 -9.97 19.73
N ARG A 115 0.02 -10.18 20.38
CA ARG A 115 0.66 -11.51 20.45
C ARG A 115 -0.24 -12.52 21.15
N GLU A 116 -0.78 -12.18 22.31
CA GLU A 116 -1.69 -13.05 23.07
C GLU A 116 -2.98 -13.34 22.31
N ALA A 117 -3.58 -12.31 21.70
CA ALA A 117 -4.79 -12.47 20.89
C ALA A 117 -4.54 -13.40 19.69
N ALA A 118 -3.42 -13.25 18.99
CA ALA A 118 -3.05 -14.12 17.88
C ALA A 118 -2.81 -15.56 18.32
N GLN A 119 -2.18 -15.78 19.49
CA GLN A 119 -2.01 -17.11 20.06
C GLN A 119 -3.36 -17.75 20.41
N ARG A 120 -4.26 -17.02 21.07
CA ARG A 120 -5.61 -17.50 21.39
C ARG A 120 -6.41 -17.82 20.13
N PHE A 121 -6.31 -16.99 19.09
CA PHE A 121 -6.99 -17.24 17.82
C PHE A 121 -6.51 -18.54 17.17
N ARG A 122 -5.18 -18.75 17.10
CA ARG A 122 -4.59 -19.98 16.56
C ARG A 122 -4.96 -21.21 17.39
N GLN A 123 -4.92 -21.09 18.72
CA GLN A 123 -5.32 -22.18 19.60
C GLN A 123 -6.80 -22.53 19.38
N LYS A 124 -7.68 -21.53 19.33
CA LYS A 124 -9.10 -21.75 19.03
C LYS A 124 -9.32 -22.43 17.69
N GLN A 125 -8.59 -22.02 16.65
CA GLN A 125 -8.67 -22.65 15.33
C GLN A 125 -8.26 -24.14 15.40
N LYS A 126 -7.18 -24.44 16.12
CA LYS A 126 -6.74 -25.82 16.36
C LYS A 126 -7.80 -26.61 17.12
N ASP A 127 -8.28 -26.09 18.25
CA ASP A 127 -9.28 -26.77 19.09
C ASP A 127 -10.57 -27.04 18.31
N THR A 128 -11.01 -26.10 17.47
CA THR A 128 -12.17 -26.32 16.59
C THR A 128 -11.92 -27.39 15.54
N SER A 129 -10.72 -27.44 14.97
CA SER A 129 -10.34 -28.49 14.01
C SER A 129 -10.29 -29.85 14.69
N ASP A 130 -9.67 -29.93 15.86
CA ASP A 130 -9.54 -31.14 16.66
C ASP A 130 -10.94 -31.65 17.08
N MET A 131 -11.84 -30.77 17.52
CA MET A 131 -13.23 -31.11 17.84
C MET A 131 -13.97 -31.68 16.63
N LEU A 132 -13.90 -31.03 15.47
CA LEU A 132 -14.54 -31.51 14.24
C LEU A 132 -13.99 -32.88 13.83
N SER A 133 -12.67 -33.09 13.95
CA SER A 133 -12.05 -34.39 13.65
C SER A 133 -12.46 -35.51 14.63
N ALA A 134 -12.68 -35.16 15.90
CA ALA A 134 -13.16 -36.10 16.91
C ALA A 134 -14.61 -36.51 16.65
N VAL A 135 -15.47 -35.55 16.26
CA VAL A 135 -16.86 -35.83 15.84
C VAL A 135 -16.88 -36.74 14.62
N SER A 136 -16.11 -36.43 13.57
CA SER A 136 -16.08 -37.27 12.36
C SER A 136 -15.56 -38.68 12.63
N SER A 137 -14.69 -38.85 13.63
CA SER A 137 -14.17 -40.17 14.05
C SER A 137 -15.18 -40.97 14.87
N HIS A 138 -16.17 -40.33 15.50
CA HIS A 138 -17.25 -40.99 16.23
C HIS A 138 -18.42 -41.40 15.31
N GLU A 139 -18.54 -40.81 14.12
CA GLU A 139 -19.63 -41.11 13.17
C GLU A 139 -19.43 -42.39 12.32
N VAL A 140 -18.34 -43.15 12.50
CA VAL A 140 -18.19 -44.48 11.88
C VAL A 140 -19.03 -45.59 12.57
N GLY A 141 -19.86 -45.24 13.56
CA GLY A 141 -20.73 -46.20 14.26
C GLY A 141 -22.23 -45.94 14.18
N VAL A 142 -22.69 -44.82 13.62
CA VAL A 142 -24.13 -44.49 13.64
C VAL A 142 -24.57 -43.88 12.31
N THR A 143 -25.17 -44.72 11.47
CA THR A 143 -26.13 -44.26 10.45
C THR A 143 -27.42 -45.07 10.60
N PRO A 144 -28.61 -44.50 10.29
CA PRO A 144 -28.99 -43.11 10.40
C PRO A 144 -30.36 -42.91 11.07
N CYS A 145 -30.63 -41.69 11.54
CA CYS A 145 -31.93 -41.20 12.02
C CYS A 145 -32.99 -41.08 10.90
N ILE A 146 -33.09 -42.07 10.01
CA ILE A 146 -34.21 -42.24 9.05
C ILE A 146 -35.35 -43.04 9.69
N ILE A 147 -35.10 -43.72 10.82
CA ILE A 147 -36.10 -44.57 11.48
C ILE A 147 -37.11 -43.76 12.31
N THR A 148 -36.86 -42.49 12.63
CA THR A 148 -37.79 -41.68 13.44
C THR A 148 -38.92 -41.04 12.63
N LEU A 149 -38.68 -40.65 11.37
CA LEU A 149 -39.75 -40.08 10.52
C LEU A 149 -40.78 -41.13 10.07
N THR A 150 -40.37 -42.38 9.84
CA THR A 150 -41.32 -43.46 9.48
C THR A 150 -42.23 -43.89 10.64
N LYS A 151 -41.77 -43.78 11.89
CA LYS A 151 -42.61 -44.03 13.07
C LYS A 151 -43.63 -42.90 13.31
N ILE A 152 -43.23 -41.64 13.13
CA ILE A 152 -44.15 -40.49 13.26
C ILE A 152 -45.21 -40.54 12.15
N PHE A 153 -44.84 -40.89 10.92
CA PHE A 153 -45.79 -41.00 9.81
C PHE A 153 -46.75 -42.19 9.94
N LYS A 154 -46.30 -43.34 10.46
CA LYS A 154 -47.18 -44.48 10.76
C LYS A 154 -48.17 -44.19 11.89
N ASN A 155 -47.75 -43.48 12.95
CA ASN A 155 -48.65 -43.09 14.04
C ASN A 155 -49.69 -42.04 13.60
N TRP A 156 -49.32 -41.16 12.67
CA TRP A 156 -50.26 -40.19 12.09
C TRP A 156 -51.30 -40.88 11.20
N LEU A 157 -50.91 -41.90 10.41
CA LEU A 157 -51.86 -42.67 9.59
C LEU A 157 -52.77 -43.60 10.41
N SER A 158 -52.36 -44.03 11.61
CA SER A 158 -53.14 -44.93 12.47
C SER A 158 -54.07 -44.22 13.46
N GLY A 159 -54.17 -42.89 13.42
CA GLY A 159 -55.18 -42.12 14.17
C GLY A 159 -55.10 -42.23 15.69
N SER A 160 -53.96 -42.63 16.26
CA SER A 160 -53.77 -42.76 17.72
C SER A 160 -52.97 -41.57 18.25
N LEU A 161 -53.69 -40.49 18.57
CA LEU A 161 -53.19 -39.33 19.30
C LEU A 161 -53.22 -39.63 20.81
N GLU A 162 -52.30 -40.45 21.30
CA GLU A 162 -51.94 -40.43 22.72
C GLU A 162 -50.90 -39.33 22.93
N LEU A 163 -51.39 -38.20 23.43
CA LEU A 163 -50.65 -36.99 23.75
C LEU A 163 -49.67 -37.28 24.91
N THR A 164 -48.45 -37.70 24.59
CA THR A 164 -47.41 -37.87 25.62
C THR A 164 -46.89 -36.51 26.07
N ARG A 165 -47.39 -36.14 27.26
CA ARG A 165 -46.99 -35.09 28.18
C ARG A 165 -45.47 -34.85 28.18
N ILE A 166 -45.04 -33.67 27.75
CA ILE A 166 -43.67 -33.17 27.91
C ILE A 166 -43.49 -32.77 29.39
N PRO A 167 -42.54 -33.34 30.16
CA PRO A 167 -42.28 -32.85 31.51
C PRO A 167 -41.51 -31.52 31.44
N GLU A 168 -42.09 -30.49 32.07
CA GLU A 168 -41.43 -29.23 32.39
C GLU A 168 -40.18 -29.51 33.24
N LEU A 169 -39.00 -29.18 32.71
CA LEU A 169 -37.79 -29.02 33.52
C LEU A 169 -37.86 -27.65 34.22
N VAL A 170 -38.57 -27.63 35.34
CA VAL A 170 -38.46 -26.59 36.37
C VAL A 170 -37.12 -26.79 37.07
N GLN A 171 -36.19 -25.86 36.89
CA GLN A 171 -34.97 -25.74 37.69
C GLN A 171 -35.28 -24.94 38.96
N GLN A 172 -35.00 -25.53 40.12
CA GLN A 172 -34.62 -24.84 41.36
C GLN A 172 -33.20 -25.26 41.72
#